data_AF-A0A7S4WA18-F1
#
_entry.id   AF-A0A7S4WA18-F1
#
_cell.length_a   1.000
_cell.length_b   1.000
_cell.length_c   1.000
_cell.angle_alpha   90.00
_cell.angle_beta   90.00
_cell.angle_gamma   90.00
#
_symmetry.space_group_name_H-M   'P 1'
#
loop_
_entity.id
_entity.type
_entity.pdbx_description
1 polymer ?
#
loop_
_entity_poly.entity_id
_entity_poly.type
_entity_poly.pdbx_seq_one_letter_code
_entity_poly.pdbx_strand_id
1 'polypeptide(L)'
;IGVAEDSNNNNDKNHDDNEILRWNQCCVAILKRTPTLLQAIRTTKSVFYPNTNKHHKDDDDDDNNLFPPPLRDPHYSFIYGMETPKDFPRQHLSNVPPDFISKELVLMWTYPATLQGVEQWTEVGRIYLSDERKEIV
;
A
#
# COMPACT_ATOMS: atom_id res chain seq x y z
N ILE A 1 18.93 -11.27 7.07
CA ILE A 1 18.23 -11.09 8.36
C ILE A 1 19.09 -10.13 9.16
N GLY A 2 18.66 -8.87 9.31
CA GLY A 2 19.33 -7.88 10.13
C GLY A 2 18.32 -7.37 11.14
N VAL A 3 18.66 -7.45 12.42
CA VAL A 3 17.87 -6.92 13.54
C VAL A 3 18.58 -5.65 13.98
N ALA A 4 17.86 -4.52 14.02
CA ALA A 4 18.35 -3.32 14.69
C ALA A 4 17.65 -3.26 16.06
N GLU A 5 18.41 -3.52 17.12
CA GLU A 5 18.03 -3.23 18.50
C GLU A 5 18.57 -1.84 18.84
N ASP A 6 17.70 -0.91 19.21
CA ASP A 6 18.08 0.31 19.91
C ASP A 6 17.48 0.29 21.32
N SER A 7 18.37 0.30 22.31
CA SER A 7 18.06 0.44 23.74
C SER A 7 18.25 1.90 24.16
N ASN A 8 17.21 2.56 24.70
CA ASN A 8 17.23 3.12 26.07
C ASN A 8 16.00 4.00 26.45
N ASN A 9 15.47 3.68 27.64
CA ASN A 9 14.97 4.52 28.73
C ASN A 9 13.76 5.49 28.60
N ASN A 10 12.66 5.04 29.23
CA ASN A 10 11.73 5.71 30.16
C ASN A 10 11.30 7.16 29.93
N ASN A 11 9.99 7.34 29.71
CA ASN A 11 9.15 8.13 30.62
C ASN A 11 7.67 7.85 30.38
N ASP A 12 6.94 7.68 31.49
CA ASP A 12 5.48 7.56 31.59
C ASP A 12 4.75 8.48 30.60
N LYS A 13 4.01 7.87 29.69
CA LYS A 13 2.87 8.52 29.06
C LYS A 13 1.64 7.71 29.40
N ASN A 14 0.78 8.33 30.19
CA ASN A 14 -0.62 7.94 30.38
C ASN A 14 -1.17 7.45 29.04
N HIS A 15 -1.53 6.17 28.99
CA HIS A 15 -2.22 5.59 27.84
C HIS A 15 -3.58 6.27 27.77
N ASP A 16 -3.74 7.21 26.85
CA ASP A 16 -5.04 7.62 26.37
C ASP A 16 -5.60 6.39 25.66
N ASP A 17 -6.51 5.66 26.32
CA ASP A 17 -7.18 4.44 25.83
C ASP A 17 -8.10 4.68 24.61
N ASN A 18 -7.95 5.82 23.92
CA ASN A 18 -8.71 6.21 22.74
C ASN A 18 -7.81 6.70 21.59
N GLU A 19 -6.54 6.30 21.54
CA GLU A 19 -5.75 6.53 20.32
C GLU A 19 -6.37 5.73 19.17
N ILE A 20 -7.12 6.42 18.32
CA ILE A 20 -7.72 5.85 17.12
C ILE A 20 -6.56 5.32 16.27
N LEU A 21 -6.36 4.00 16.33
CA LEU A 21 -5.31 3.33 15.57
C LEU A 21 -5.53 3.60 14.09
N ARG A 22 -4.65 4.43 13.53
CA ARG A 22 -4.55 4.60 12.08
C ARG A 22 -4.25 3.22 11.49
N TRP A 23 -4.89 2.89 10.37
CA TRP A 23 -4.59 1.64 9.71
C TRP A 23 -3.10 1.64 9.30
N ASN A 24 -2.45 0.49 9.49
CA ASN A 24 -1.05 0.27 9.16
C ASN A 24 -0.90 -1.16 8.58
N GLN A 25 0.20 -1.46 7.89
CA GLN A 25 0.46 -2.74 7.24
C GLN A 25 1.74 -3.35 7.84
N CYS A 26 1.60 -4.35 8.71
CA CYS A 26 2.72 -4.96 9.43
C CYS A 26 3.30 -6.20 8.72
N CYS A 27 2.59 -6.76 7.72
CA CYS A 27 3.05 -7.90 6.94
C CYS A 27 2.64 -7.73 5.48
N VAL A 28 3.63 -7.61 4.58
CA VAL A 28 3.42 -7.38 3.16
C VAL A 28 4.38 -8.22 2.29
N ALA A 29 3.96 -8.57 1.08
CA ALA A 29 4.85 -9.01 0.01
C ALA A 29 5.17 -7.83 -0.91
N ILE A 30 6.44 -7.45 -0.98
CA ILE A 30 6.88 -6.37 -1.87
C ILE A 30 6.93 -6.88 -3.31
N LEU A 31 6.29 -6.15 -4.22
CA LEU A 31 6.25 -6.48 -5.64
C LEU A 31 7.48 -5.95 -6.35
N LYS A 32 7.98 -6.73 -7.32
CA LYS A 32 9.03 -6.25 -8.21
C LYS A 32 8.50 -5.08 -9.05
N ARG A 33 9.23 -3.97 -9.05
CA ARG A 33 8.92 -2.82 -9.91
C ARG A 33 9.15 -3.20 -11.38
N THR A 34 8.06 -3.29 -12.14
CA THR A 34 8.12 -3.46 -13.60
C THR A 34 7.78 -2.14 -14.30
N PRO A 35 8.28 -1.90 -15.54
CA PRO A 35 7.94 -0.69 -16.27
C PRO A 35 6.43 -0.47 -16.40
N THR A 36 5.66 -1.53 -16.67
CA THR A 36 4.19 -1.47 -16.80
C THR A 36 3.52 -1.11 -15.47
N LEU A 37 3.97 -1.68 -14.34
CA LEU A 37 3.43 -1.34 -13.02
C LEU A 37 3.71 0.12 -12.65
N LEU A 38 4.94 0.58 -12.88
CA LEU A 38 5.31 1.98 -12.62
C LEU A 38 4.51 2.95 -13.49
N GLN A 39 4.29 2.60 -14.77
CA GLN A 39 3.44 3.39 -15.66
C GLN A 39 1.99 3.45 -15.16
N ALA A 40 1.41 2.32 -14.73
CA ALA A 40 0.05 2.28 -14.19
C ALA A 40 -0.09 3.15 -12.93
N ILE A 41 0.91 3.10 -12.03
CA ILE A 41 0.96 3.95 -10.83
C ILE A 41 1.01 5.43 -11.23
N ARG A 42 1.86 5.81 -12.19
CA ARG A 42 1.96 7.20 -12.68
C ARG A 42 0.66 7.69 -13.31
N THR A 43 0.03 6.88 -14.17
CA THR A 43 -1.26 7.20 -14.79
C THR A 43 -2.35 7.39 -13.74
N THR A 44 -2.41 6.51 -12.74
CA THR A 44 -3.38 6.62 -11.64
C THR A 44 -3.17 7.95 -10.89
N LYS A 45 -1.92 8.31 -10.59
CA LYS A 45 -1.59 9.57 -9.92
C LYS A 45 -1.99 10.80 -10.70
N SER A 46 -1.74 10.84 -12.02
CA SER A 46 -2.10 12.01 -12.83
C SER A 46 -3.61 12.24 -12.88
N VAL A 47 -4.41 11.19 -12.73
CA VAL A 47 -5.88 11.26 -12.67
C VAL A 47 -6.37 11.75 -11.31
N PHE A 48 -5.86 11.18 -10.21
CA PHE A 48 -6.35 11.52 -8.85
C PHE A 48 -5.71 12.79 -8.26
N TYR A 49 -4.51 13.16 -8.70
CA TYR A 49 -3.73 14.28 -8.17
C TYR A 49 -3.18 15.18 -9.29
N PRO A 50 -4.04 15.78 -10.14
CA PRO A 50 -3.60 16.51 -11.34
C PRO A 50 -2.75 17.77 -11.04
N ASN A 51 -2.81 18.31 -9.82
CA ASN A 51 -2.16 19.57 -9.43
C ASN A 51 -0.88 19.42 -8.60
N THR A 52 -0.42 18.20 -8.28
CA THR A 52 0.83 18.00 -7.52
C THR A 52 2.09 18.22 -8.37
N ASN A 53 1.95 18.30 -9.69
CA ASN A 53 3.06 18.60 -10.64
C ASN A 53 3.55 20.07 -10.62
N LYS A 54 3.08 20.90 -9.68
CA LYS A 54 3.55 22.30 -9.54
C LYS A 54 4.68 22.49 -8.52
N HIS A 55 5.09 21.45 -7.80
CA HIS A 55 6.23 21.52 -6.89
C HIS A 55 7.41 20.70 -7.40
N HIS A 56 8.53 21.40 -7.56
CA HIS A 56 9.91 20.96 -7.82
C HIS A 56 10.28 20.48 -9.23
N LYS A 57 11.05 21.34 -9.90
CA LYS A 57 11.67 21.15 -11.21
C LYS A 57 13.15 20.75 -11.11
N ASP A 58 13.66 20.47 -9.90
CA ASP A 58 15.09 20.24 -9.63
C ASP A 58 15.39 19.03 -8.70
N ASP A 59 14.41 18.16 -8.41
CA ASP A 59 14.66 16.95 -7.63
C ASP A 59 14.48 15.71 -8.51
N ASP A 60 15.60 15.16 -8.96
CA ASP A 60 15.71 13.90 -9.72
C ASP A 60 15.26 12.65 -8.93
N ASP A 61 14.55 12.75 -7.79
CA ASP A 61 14.29 11.57 -6.93
C ASP A 61 13.02 11.63 -6.03
N ASP A 62 12.05 12.52 -6.27
CA ASP A 62 10.82 12.58 -5.46
C ASP A 62 9.60 11.83 -6.06
N ASP A 63 9.85 10.64 -6.64
CA ASP A 63 8.83 9.59 -6.83
C ASP A 63 8.29 9.05 -5.46
N ASN A 64 8.73 9.67 -4.35
CA ASN A 64 8.65 9.24 -2.94
C ASN A 64 7.50 9.86 -2.12
N ASN A 65 6.81 10.89 -2.63
CA ASN A 65 5.78 11.61 -1.85
C ASN A 65 4.34 11.07 -2.00
N LEU A 66 4.18 9.91 -2.62
CA LEU A 66 2.87 9.49 -3.14
C LEU A 66 2.14 8.46 -2.28
N PHE A 67 2.84 7.88 -1.30
CA PHE A 67 2.27 7.03 -0.27
C PHE A 67 2.93 7.45 1.06
N PRO A 68 2.19 8.04 2.02
CA PRO A 68 2.79 8.34 3.31
C PRO A 68 3.27 7.03 3.95
N PRO A 69 4.33 7.07 4.78
CA PRO A 69 4.90 5.90 5.46
C PRO A 69 3.83 5.01 6.13
N PRO A 70 4.08 3.68 6.26
CA PRO A 70 5.43 3.09 6.30
C PRO A 70 5.93 2.34 5.06
N LEU A 71 5.09 2.02 4.07
CA LEU A 71 5.54 1.26 2.89
C LEU A 71 5.18 1.96 1.57
N ARG A 72 6.22 2.47 0.90
CA ARG A 72 6.14 3.22 -0.38
C ARG A 72 6.22 2.32 -1.61
N ASP A 73 6.49 1.04 -1.42
CA ASP A 73 6.65 0.08 -2.51
C ASP A 73 5.31 -0.52 -2.92
N PRO A 74 5.11 -0.83 -4.21
CA PRO A 74 3.96 -1.65 -4.61
C PRO A 74 4.03 -2.98 -3.87
N HIS A 75 2.95 -3.35 -3.20
CA HIS A 75 2.94 -4.52 -2.33
C HIS A 75 1.57 -5.17 -2.27
N TYR A 76 1.54 -6.40 -1.78
CA TYR A 76 0.34 -7.12 -1.37
C TYR A 76 0.33 -7.21 0.16
N SER A 77 -0.71 -6.70 0.82
CA SER A 77 -0.83 -6.74 2.28
C SER A 77 -1.43 -8.07 2.75
N PHE A 78 -0.81 -8.69 3.75
CA PHE A 78 -1.35 -9.87 4.42
C PHE A 78 -2.05 -9.53 5.74
N ILE A 79 -1.51 -8.55 6.47
CA ILE A 79 -1.98 -8.19 7.80
C ILE A 79 -1.97 -6.67 7.93
N TYR A 80 -3.10 -6.15 8.40
CA TYR A 80 -3.23 -4.78 8.85
C TYR A 80 -3.07 -4.71 10.37
N GLY A 81 -2.28 -3.78 10.87
CA GLY A 81 -1.96 -3.63 12.28
C GLY A 81 -0.56 -3.07 12.50
N MET A 82 -0.17 -2.97 13.78
CA MET A 82 1.15 -2.47 14.17
C MET A 82 2.22 -3.57 14.15
N GLU A 83 1.83 -4.80 14.50
CA GLU A 83 2.74 -5.93 14.61
C GLU A 83 2.11 -7.17 13.96
N THR A 84 2.96 -8.05 13.43
CA THR A 84 2.51 -9.37 12.96
C THR A 84 2.25 -10.25 14.19
N PRO A 85 1.06 -10.85 14.35
CA PRO A 85 0.79 -11.79 15.43
C PRO A 85 1.82 -12.91 15.47
N LYS A 86 2.29 -13.29 16.67
CA LYS A 86 3.33 -14.32 16.85
C LYS A 86 2.91 -15.68 16.29
N ASP A 87 1.62 -15.94 16.29
CA ASP A 87 0.96 -17.14 15.79
C ASP A 87 0.53 -17.03 14.32
N PHE A 88 0.88 -15.95 13.62
CA PHE A 88 0.55 -15.79 12.21
C PHE A 88 1.12 -16.95 11.39
N PRO A 89 0.27 -17.76 10.72
CA PRO A 89 0.73 -18.96 10.04
C PRO A 89 1.52 -18.57 8.79
N ARG A 90 2.84 -18.74 8.85
CA ARG A 90 3.73 -18.38 7.72
C ARG A 90 3.41 -19.13 6.44
N GLN A 91 2.71 -20.26 6.49
CA GLN A 91 2.22 -20.94 5.30
C GLN A 91 1.26 -20.09 4.45
N HIS A 92 0.62 -19.06 5.01
CA HIS A 92 -0.18 -18.12 4.21
C HIS A 92 0.68 -17.26 3.28
N LEU A 93 1.96 -17.03 3.63
CA LEU A 93 2.89 -16.29 2.77
C LEU A 93 3.24 -17.07 1.51
N SER A 94 3.30 -18.41 1.57
CA SER A 94 3.55 -19.27 0.40
C SER A 94 2.39 -19.34 -0.59
N ASN A 95 1.21 -18.80 -0.26
CA ASN A 95 0.07 -18.76 -1.17
C ASN A 95 0.16 -17.61 -2.19
N VAL A 96 1.07 -16.65 -2.00
CA VAL A 96 1.25 -15.58 -2.98
C VAL A 96 2.05 -16.14 -4.15
N PRO A 97 1.48 -16.13 -5.37
CA PRO A 97 2.20 -16.61 -6.54
C PRO A 97 3.43 -15.73 -6.78
N PRO A 98 4.55 -16.31 -7.27
CA PRO A 98 5.77 -15.55 -7.52
C PRO A 98 5.56 -14.45 -8.57
N ASP A 99 4.66 -14.68 -9.52
CA ASP A 99 4.24 -13.75 -10.55
C ASP A 99 2.73 -13.84 -10.76
N PHE A 100 2.10 -12.71 -11.08
CA PHE A 100 0.67 -12.66 -11.43
C PHE A 100 0.40 -11.55 -12.44
N ILE A 101 -0.76 -11.65 -13.10
CA ILE A 101 -1.29 -10.61 -13.98
C ILE A 101 -2.55 -10.06 -13.29
N SER A 102 -2.56 -8.76 -13.01
CA SER A 102 -3.79 -8.10 -12.58
C SER A 102 -4.74 -7.97 -13.76
N LYS A 103 -5.93 -8.58 -13.65
CA LYS A 103 -6.97 -8.51 -14.68
C LYS A 103 -7.97 -7.39 -14.43
N GLU A 104 -7.87 -6.73 -13.29
CA GLU A 104 -8.91 -5.84 -12.80
C GLU A 104 -8.27 -4.68 -12.03
N LEU A 105 -8.96 -3.56 -12.00
CA LEU A 105 -8.69 -2.41 -11.15
C LEU A 105 -9.98 -2.06 -10.40
N VAL A 106 -9.87 -1.84 -9.09
CA VAL A 106 -11.00 -1.53 -8.21
C VAL A 106 -10.80 -0.16 -7.59
N LEU A 107 -11.84 0.66 -7.63
CA LEU A 107 -11.94 1.89 -6.87
C LEU A 107 -12.64 1.60 -5.54
N MET A 108 -11.93 1.82 -4.44
CA MET A 108 -12.43 1.57 -3.09
C MET A 108 -12.68 2.90 -2.36
N TRP A 109 -13.81 3.00 -1.66
CA TRP A 109 -14.06 4.04 -0.67
C TRP A 109 -13.47 3.60 0.67
N THR A 110 -12.41 4.29 1.12
CA THR A 110 -11.56 3.87 2.25
C THR A 110 -11.72 4.75 3.49
N TYR A 111 -12.97 5.10 3.82
CA TYR A 111 -13.31 5.89 5.01
C TYR A 111 -14.22 5.11 5.96
N PRO A 112 -13.99 5.14 7.29
CA PRO A 112 -12.91 5.85 7.98
C PRO A 112 -11.54 5.18 7.78
N ALA A 113 -10.48 5.99 7.72
CA ALA A 113 -9.11 5.53 7.59
C ALA A 113 -8.54 5.10 8.95
N THR A 114 -9.16 4.10 9.58
CA THR A 114 -8.75 3.50 10.86
C THR A 114 -8.64 1.98 10.68
N LEU A 115 -7.95 1.29 11.58
CA LEU A 115 -7.83 -0.18 11.50
C LEU A 115 -9.22 -0.86 11.56
N GLN A 116 -10.12 -0.38 12.42
CA GLN A 116 -11.51 -0.85 12.50
C GLN A 116 -12.35 -0.42 11.29
N GLY A 117 -11.93 0.62 10.59
CA GLY A 117 -12.58 1.12 9.38
C GLY A 117 -12.32 0.27 8.15
N VAL A 118 -11.28 -0.56 8.14
CA VAL A 118 -10.94 -1.43 6.99
C VAL A 118 -12.10 -2.35 6.61
N GLU A 119 -12.83 -2.89 7.59
CA GLU A 119 -14.01 -3.73 7.36
C GLU A 119 -15.20 -2.98 6.73
N GLN A 120 -15.17 -1.64 6.80
CA GLN A 120 -16.21 -0.76 6.25
C GLN A 120 -15.84 -0.24 4.85
N TRP A 121 -14.65 -0.59 4.34
CA TRP A 121 -14.25 -0.18 3.00
C TRP A 121 -15.18 -0.82 1.97
N THR A 122 -15.64 -0.02 1.02
CA THR A 122 -16.64 -0.45 0.04
C THR A 122 -16.14 -0.22 -1.38
N GLU A 123 -16.47 -1.13 -2.28
CA GLU A 123 -16.21 -0.97 -3.70
C GLU A 123 -17.14 0.10 -4.28
N VAL A 124 -16.55 1.09 -4.93
CA VAL A 124 -17.26 2.15 -5.68
C VAL A 124 -17.40 1.76 -7.15
N GLY A 125 -16.41 1.05 -7.69
CA GLY A 125 -16.44 0.60 -9.07
C GLY A 125 -15.27 -0.30 -9.42
N ARG A 126 -15.42 -1.01 -10.53
CA ARG A 126 -14.46 -2.00 -11.02
C ARG A 126 -14.32 -1.90 -12.53
N ILE A 127 -13.08 -1.98 -12.99
CA ILE A 127 -12.72 -1.99 -14.39
C ILE A 127 -11.98 -3.29 -14.66
N TYR A 128 -12.41 -4.01 -15.70
CA TYR A 128 -11.72 -5.18 -16.20
C TYR A 128 -10.64 -4.74 -17.19
N LEU A 129 -9.40 -5.07 -16.88
CA LEU A 129 -8.24 -4.86 -17.74
C LEU A 129 -8.24 -6.00 -18.77
N SER A 130 -8.71 -5.71 -19.98
CA SER A 130 -8.78 -6.70 -21.06
C SER A 130 -7.39 -7.11 -21.53
N ASP A 131 -7.18 -8.39 -21.77
CA ASP A 131 -6.00 -8.93 -22.49
C ASP A 131 -6.03 -8.56 -23.99
N GLU A 132 -7.16 -8.05 -24.49
CA GLU A 132 -7.33 -7.69 -25.89
C GLU A 132 -6.72 -6.31 -26.19
N ARG A 133 -5.47 -6.30 -26.66
CA ARG A 133 -5.13 -5.33 -27.72
C ARG A 133 -6.01 -5.68 -28.91
N LYS A 134 -7.19 -5.07 -29.01
CA LYS A 134 -7.82 -4.97 -30.33
C LYS A 134 -6.89 -4.10 -31.16
N GLU A 135 -6.08 -4.75 -31.99
CA GLU A 135 -5.45 -4.07 -33.12
C GLU A 135 -6.58 -3.39 -33.89
N ILE A 136 -6.63 -2.07 -33.78
CA ILE A 136 -7.43 -1.26 -34.69
C ILE A 136 -6.64 -1.32 -35.99
N VAL A 137 -7.04 -2.23 -36.88
CA VAL A 137 -6.65 -2.26 -38.29
C VAL A 137 -7.48 -1.23 -39.05
#